data_AF-A0A9E1SYR9-F1
#
_entry.id   AF-A0A9E1SYR9-F1
#
_cell.length_a   1.000
_cell.length_b   1.000
_cell.length_c   1.000
_cell.angle_alpha   90.00
_cell.angle_beta   90.00
_cell.angle_gamma   90.00
#
_symmetry.space_group_name_H-M   'P 1'
#
loop_
_entity.id
_entity.type
_entity.pdbx_description
1 polymer ?
#
loop_
_entity_poly.entity_id
_entity_poly.type
_entity_poly.pdbx_seq_one_letter_code
_entity_poly.pdbx_strand_id
1 'polypeptide(L)' 'MKVTKDKVVSMHYTLKNDAGDVIDSSEGKETMDFLQGHGNIIPGLETALEGSKKGDKVEVSIEP' A
#
# COMPACT_ATOMS: atom_id res chain seq x y z
N MET A 1 -4.97 -11.35 11.05
CA MET A 1 -3.70 -11.74 10.40
C MET A 1 -2.94 -10.45 10.10
N LYS A 2 -1.63 -10.40 10.36
CA LYS A 2 -0.80 -9.21 10.11
C LYS A 2 -0.07 -9.33 8.77
N VAL A 3 0.16 -8.20 8.12
CA VAL A 3 1.11 -8.04 7.01
C VAL A 3 2.50 -8.31 7.55
N THR A 4 3.19 -9.27 6.95
CA THR A 4 4.56 -9.69 7.30
C THR A 4 5.23 -10.21 6.04
N LYS A 5 6.57 -10.23 6.02
CA LYS A 5 7.37 -10.82 4.93
C LYS A 5 6.82 -12.17 4.42
N ASP A 6 6.92 -12.37 3.11
CA ASP A 6 6.49 -13.57 2.36
C ASP A 6 4.97 -13.82 2.37
N LYS A 7 4.17 -12.76 2.58
CA LYS A 7 2.71 -12.83 2.46
C LYS A 7 2.18 -12.02 1.31
N VAL A 8 1.19 -12.58 0.63
CA VAL A 8 0.39 -11.86 -0.35
C VAL A 8 -0.63 -10.99 0.38
N VAL A 9 -0.66 -9.71 0.00
CA VAL A 9 -1.57 -8.71 0.55
C VAL A 9 -2.33 -8.08 -0.59
N SER A 10 -3.65 -8.08 -0.47
CA SER A 10 -4.59 -7.42 -1.39
C SER A 10 -5.10 -6.15 -0.73
N MET A 11 -4.96 -5.00 -1.41
CA MET A 11 -5.43 -3.73 -0.86
C MET A 11 -5.99 -2.79 -1.93
N HIS A 12 -6.89 -1.92 -1.48
CA HIS A 12 -7.21 -0.70 -2.20
C HIS A 12 -6.27 0.42 -1.76
N TYR A 13 -5.79 1.20 -2.71
CA TYR A 13 -4.96 2.37 -2.51
C TYR A 13 -5.46 3.56 -3.33
N THR A 14 -5.02 4.75 -2.88
CA THR A 14 -5.10 6.01 -3.62
C THR A 14 -3.76 6.71 -3.41
N LEU A 15 -3.02 6.91 -4.49
CA LEU A 15 -1.75 7.63 -4.50
C LEU A 15 -2.01 9.09 -4.88
N LYS A 16 -1.48 10.02 -4.08
CA LYS A 16 -1.56 11.45 -4.34
C LYS A 16 -0.17 12.07 -4.40
N ASN A 17 -0.03 13.15 -5.17
CA ASN A 17 1.16 14.00 -5.13
C ASN A 17 1.08 15.01 -3.97
N ASP A 18 2.14 15.80 -3.79
CA ASP A 18 2.21 16.85 -2.76
C ASP A 18 1.18 17.99 -2.94
N ALA A 19 0.67 18.17 -4.16
CA ALA A 19 -0.40 19.11 -4.46
C ALA A 19 -1.81 18.56 -4.09
N GLY A 20 -1.90 17.28 -3.72
CA GLY A 20 -3.14 16.60 -3.39
C GLY A 20 -3.86 15.97 -4.58
N ASP A 21 -3.29 16.05 -5.78
CA ASP A 21 -3.84 15.42 -6.99
C ASP A 21 -3.68 13.91 -6.91
N VAL A 22 -4.74 13.18 -7.25
CA VAL A 22 -4.69 11.72 -7.36
C VAL A 22 -3.88 11.35 -8.60
N ILE A 23 -2.72 10.73 -8.39
CA ILE A 23 -1.89 10.18 -9.47
C ILE A 23 -2.44 8.81 -9.88
N ASP A 24 -2.82 7.98 -8.91
CA ASP A 24 -3.33 6.65 -9.16
C ASP A 24 -4.33 6.21 -8.09
N SER A 25 -5.25 5.33 -8.44
CA SER A 25 -6.24 4.78 -7.52
C SER A 25 -6.76 3.44 -8.01
N SER A 26 -6.99 2.56 -7.04
CA SER A 26 -7.73 1.31 -7.19
C SER A 26 -9.24 1.47 -6.92
N GLU A 27 -9.72 2.68 -6.65
CA GLU A 27 -11.14 2.96 -6.45
C GLU A 27 -11.94 2.62 -7.72
N GLY A 28 -13.00 1.82 -7.56
CA GLY A 28 -13.80 1.32 -8.69
C GLY A 28 -13.14 0.23 -9.52
N LYS A 29 -11.98 -0.30 -9.09
CA LYS A 29 -11.25 -1.39 -9.74
C LYS A 29 -11.05 -2.57 -8.78
N GLU A 30 -10.44 -3.65 -9.26
CA GLU A 30 -9.94 -4.75 -8.44
C GLU A 30 -8.85 -4.27 -7.46
N THR A 31 -8.68 -5.00 -6.36
CA THR A 31 -7.59 -4.74 -5.40
C THR A 31 -6.23 -4.98 -6.05
N MET A 32 -5.22 -4.24 -5.60
CA MET A 32 -3.84 -4.53 -5.96
C MET A 32 -3.27 -5.59 -5.03
N ASP A 33 -2.72 -6.65 -5.62
CA ASP A 33 -2.02 -7.71 -4.91
C ASP A 33 -0.51 -7.48 -4.98
N PHE A 34 0.16 -7.63 -3.83
CA PHE A 34 1.61 -7.57 -3.77
C PHE A 34 2.15 -8.57 -2.74
N LEU A 35 3.44 -8.90 -2.87
CA LEU A 35 4.15 -9.78 -1.95
C LEU A 35 5.01 -8.95 -1.00
N GLN A 36 4.69 -8.99 0.29
CA GLN A 36 5.38 -8.20 1.31
C GLN A 36 6.85 -8.64 1.47
N GLY A 37 7.76 -7.67 1.41
CA GLY A 37 9.19 -7.84 1.61
C GLY A 37 9.96 -8.23 0.34
N HIS A 38 9.38 -7.99 -0.84
CA HIS A 38 9.95 -8.34 -2.15
C HIS A 38 10.08 -7.14 -3.10
N GLY A 39 9.71 -5.93 -2.67
CA GLY A 39 9.90 -4.71 -3.47
C GLY A 39 8.97 -4.61 -4.67
N ASN A 40 7.79 -5.22 -4.60
CA ASN A 40 6.76 -5.14 -5.65
C ASN A 40 6.08 -3.76 -5.73
N ILE A 41 6.21 -2.96 -4.67
CA ILE A 41 5.62 -1.62 -4.54
C ILE A 41 6.66 -0.64 -3.98
N ILE A 42 6.29 0.64 -3.88
CA ILE A 42 7.15 1.70 -3.34
C ILE A 42 7.68 1.29 -1.94
N PRO A 43 8.99 1.29 -1.69
CA PRO A 43 9.57 0.79 -0.43
C PRO A 43 9.01 1.47 0.84
N GLY A 44 8.72 2.77 0.75
CA GLY A 44 8.08 3.50 1.85
C GLY A 44 6.68 2.98 2.18
N LEU A 45 5.92 2.58 1.16
CA LEU A 45 4.57 2.02 1.32
C LEU A 45 4.65 0.60 1.89
N GLU A 46 5.56 -0.22 1.35
CA GLU A 46 5.79 -1.58 1.86
C GLU A 46 6.16 -1.58 3.34
N THR A 47 7.03 -0.65 3.75
CA THR A 47 7.44 -0.47 5.14
C THR A 47 6.29 0.01 6.01
N ALA A 48 5.48 0.96 5.52
CA ALA A 48 4.33 1.48 6.26
C ALA A 48 3.23 0.43 6.48
N LEU A 49 3.11 -0.55 5.59
CA LEU A 49 2.14 -1.62 5.69
C LEU A 49 2.59 -2.77 6.61
N GLU A 50 3.90 -2.93 6.87
CA GLU A 50 4.43 -3.98 7.73
C GLU A 50 3.78 -3.94 9.13
N GLY A 51 3.26 -5.07 9.59
CA GLY A 51 2.61 -5.21 10.88
C GLY A 51 1.14 -4.78 10.93
N SER A 52 0.65 -4.08 9.90
CA SER A 52 -0.77 -3.71 9.74
C SER A 52 -1.67 -4.95 9.65
N LYS A 53 -2.94 -4.82 10.00
CA LYS A 53 -3.91 -5.92 9.97
C LYS A 53 -4.92 -5.72 8.84
N LYS A 54 -5.52 -6.83 8.40
CA LYS A 54 -6.62 -6.80 7.44
C LYS A 54 -7.74 -5.88 7.95
N GLY A 55 -8.16 -4.93 7.13
CA GLY A 55 -9.19 -3.94 7.45
C GLY A 55 -8.64 -2.62 7.99
N ASP A 56 -7.34 -2.53 8.31
CA ASP A 56 -6.73 -1.27 8.70
C ASP A 56 -6.64 -0.34 7.48
N LYS A 57 -6.88 0.95 7.73
CA LYS A 57 -6.63 2.01 6.75
C LYS A 57 -5.33 2.71 7.17
N VAL A 58 -4.33 2.66 6.29
CA VAL A 58 -3.03 3.30 6.50
C VAL A 58 -2.95 4.52 5.59
N GLU A 59 -2.58 5.66 6.16
CA GLU A 59 -2.24 6.88 5.43
C GLU A 59 -0.78 7.19 5.71
N VAL A 60 0.04 7.24 4.66
CA VAL A 60 1.48 7.48 4.76
C VAL A 60 1.89 8.49 3.70
N SER A 61 2.73 9.44 4.10
CA SER A 61 3.45 10.32 3.18
C SER A 61 4.85 9.73 2.98
N ILE A 62 5.24 9.53 1.74
CA ILE A 62 6.53 8.94 1.37
C ILE A 62 7.33 10.04 0.69
N GLU A 63 8.43 10.43 1.32
CA GLU A 63 9.38 11.37 0.72
C GLU A 63 10.11 10.72 -0.47
N PRO A 64 10.51 11.49 -1.49
CA PRO A 64 11.15 10.98 -2.71
C PRO A 64 12.41 10.14 -2.50
#